data_AF-A0A067RKD2-F1
#
_entry.id   AF-A0A067RKD2-F1
#
_cell.length_a   1.000
_cell.length_b   1.000
_cell.length_c   1.000
_cell.angle_alpha   90.00
_cell.angle_beta   90.00
_cell.angle_gamma   90.00
#
_symmetry.space_group_name_H-M   'P 1'
#
loop_
_entity.id
_entity.type
_entity.pdbx_description
1 polymer ?
#
loop_
_entity_poly.entity_id
_entity_poly.type
_entity_poly.pdbx_seq_one_letter_code
_entity_poly.pdbx_strand_id
1 'polypeptide(L)' 'HLFGPLKDAIRGTRFEDDESVIQAVRTWLRAQDKSWYRQGMHALVPRWRKAVQVDGDYVEK' A
#
# COMPACT_ATOMS: atom_id res chain seq x y z
N HIS A 1 0.30 -3.73 -1.16
CA HIS A 1 1.38 -3.03 -1.85
C HIS A 1 1.61 -1.63 -1.31
N LEU A 2 0.59 -0.75 -1.22
CA LEU A 2 0.79 0.62 -0.75
C LEU A 2 0.75 0.79 0.78
N PHE A 3 -0.40 0.51 1.39
CA PHE A 3 -0.60 0.83 2.81
C PHE A 3 0.23 0.00 3.80
N GLY A 4 0.66 -1.22 3.43
CA GLY A 4 1.54 -2.03 4.28
C GLY A 4 2.91 -1.35 4.46
N PRO A 5 3.68 -1.18 3.37
CA PRO A 5 4.95 -0.46 3.39
C PRO A 5 4.85 0.97 3.93
N LEU A 6 3.78 1.71 3.63
CA LEU A 6 3.58 3.05 4.20
C LEU A 6 3.49 2.98 5.73
N LYS A 7 2.67 2.07 6.27
CA LYS A 7 2.54 1.86 7.72
C LYS A 7 3.87 1.46 8.34
N ASP A 8 4.65 0.62 7.67
CA ASP A 8 5.98 0.22 8.14
C ASP A 8 6.95 1.40 8.17
N ALA A 9 6.91 2.26 7.15
CA ALA A 9 7.78 3.43 7.04
C ALA A 9 7.51 4.50 8.10
N ILE A 10 6.27 4.63 8.58
CA ILE A 10 5.89 5.59 9.63
C ILE A 10 5.70 4.93 11.00
N ARG A 11 5.97 3.62 11.11
CA ARG A 11 5.74 2.86 12.34
C ARG A 11 6.64 3.38 13.46
N GLY A 12 6.04 3.61 14.62
CA GLY A 12 6.78 4.07 15.81
C GLY A 12 7.12 5.56 15.80
N THR A 13 6.80 6.28 14.72
CA THR A 13 6.95 7.73 14.66
C THR A 13 5.76 8.39 15.34
N ARG A 14 6.02 9.20 16.37
CA ARG A 14 5.04 10.13 16.94
C ARG A 14 5.10 11.44 16.16
N PHE A 15 3.95 11.89 15.70
CA PHE A 15 3.76 13.17 15.02
C PHE A 15 3.09 14.14 16.00
N GLU A 16 3.53 15.39 16.01
CA GLU A 16 3.01 16.41 16.94
C GLU A 16 1.73 17.07 16.41
N ASP A 17 1.52 17.06 15.10
CA ASP A 17 0.35 17.63 14.42
C ASP A 17 0.03 16.94 13.10
N ASP A 18 -1.15 17.25 12.54
CA ASP A 18 -1.63 16.67 11.29
C ASP A 18 -0.76 17.07 10.08
N GLU A 19 -0.18 18.27 10.08
CA GLU A 19 0.65 18.73 8.96
C GLU A 19 1.94 17.91 8.86
N SER A 20 2.53 17.55 9.99
CA SER A 20 3.73 16.73 10.06
C SER A 20 3.50 15.32 9.51
N VAL A 21 2.34 14.69 9.79
CA VAL A 21 2.00 13.39 9.21
C VAL A 21 1.65 13.50 7.73
N ILE A 22 0.93 14.55 7.31
CA ILE A 22 0.62 14.80 5.89
C ILE A 22 1.91 14.95 5.09
N GLN A 23 2.87 15.72 5.61
CA GLN A 23 4.14 15.94 4.94
C GLN A 23 4.96 14.66 4.86
N ALA A 24 5.03 13.87 5.94
CA ALA A 24 5.72 12.58 5.95
C ALA A 24 5.15 11.60 4.92
N VAL A 25 3.82 11.47 4.86
CA VAL A 25 3.12 10.62 3.89
C VAL A 25 3.37 11.10 2.46
N ARG A 26 3.27 12.41 2.20
CA ARG A 26 3.55 12.99 0.87
C ARG A 26 4.98 12.75 0.42
N THR A 27 5.95 12.97 1.30
CA THR A 27 7.36 12.70 1.02
C THR A 27 7.58 11.23 0.67
N TRP A 28 7.04 10.31 1.49
CA TRP A 28 7.15 8.88 1.25
C TRP A 28 6.55 8.45 -0.08
N LEU A 29 5.35 8.93 -0.42
CA LEU A 29 4.68 8.62 -1.69
C LEU A 29 5.49 9.12 -2.90
N ARG A 30 6.08 10.32 -2.81
CA ARG A 30 6.91 10.90 -3.89
C ARG A 30 8.26 10.22 -4.06
N ALA A 31 8.76 9.55 -3.01
CA ALA A 31 9.99 8.77 -3.07
C ALA A 31 9.83 7.44 -3.82
N GLN A 32 8.60 6.98 -4.07
CA GLN A 32 8.37 5.72 -4.77
C GLN A 32 8.49 5.89 -6.28
N ASP A 33 9.18 4.96 -6.94
CA ASP A 33 9.28 4.92 -8.39
C ASP A 33 7.94 4.64 -9.07
N LYS A 34 7.77 5.14 -10.31
CA LYS A 34 6.59 4.83 -11.14
C LYS A 34 6.42 3.31 -11.36
N SER A 35 7.52 2.57 -11.43
CA SER A 35 7.53 1.12 -11.59
C SER A 35 6.96 0.40 -10.36
N TRP A 36 7.16 0.94 -9.17
CA TRP A 36 6.61 0.38 -7.92
C TRP A 36 5.08 0.40 -7.92
N TYR A 37 4.47 1.53 -8.29
CA TYR A 37 3.02 1.61 -8.46
C TYR A 37 2.50 0.63 -9.52
N ARG A 38 3.24 0.51 -10.63
CA ARG A 38 2.91 -0.44 -11.70
C ARG A 38 2.91 -1.89 -11.21
N GLN A 39 3.91 -2.28 -10.42
CA GLN A 39 3.96 -3.61 -9.79
C GLN A 39 2.76 -3.83 -8.86
N GLY A 40 2.41 -2.84 -8.04
CA GLY A 40 1.24 -2.89 -7.17
C GLY A 40 -0.08 -3.10 -7.93
N MET A 41 -0.23 -2.47 -9.10
CA MET A 41 -1.39 -2.66 -9.97
C MET A 41 -1.39 -4.04 -10.64
N HIS A 42 -0.24 -4.51 -11.15
CA HIS A 42 -0.14 -5.84 -11.74
C HIS A 42 -0.41 -6.97 -10.74
N ALA A 43 -0.15 -6.76 -9.46
CA ALA A 43 -0.49 -7.70 -8.40
C ALA A 43 -2.01 -7.92 -8.24
N LEU A 44 -2.88 -7.11 -8.87
CA LEU A 44 -4.33 -7.35 -8.88
C LEU A 44 -4.72 -8.55 -9.76
N VAL A 45 -4.01 -8.79 -10.86
CA VAL A 45 -4.32 -9.90 -11.78
C VAL A 45 -4.37 -11.27 -11.08
N PRO A 46 -3.35 -11.68 -10.31
CA PRO A 46 -3.43 -12.95 -9.58
C PRO A 46 -4.50 -12.94 -8.47
N ARG A 47 -4.81 -11.78 -7.86
CA ARG A 47 -5.87 -11.66 -6.85
C ARG A 47 -7.25 -11.87 -7.43
N TRP A 48 -7.53 -11.33 -8.62
CA TRP A 48 -8.79 -11.57 -9.32
C TRP A 48 -8.95 -13.04 -9.71
N ARG A 49 -7.89 -13.67 -10.21
CA ARG A 49 -7.91 -15.12 -10.49
C ARG A 49 -8.24 -15.93 -9.25
N LYS A 50 -7.63 -15.57 -8.12
CA LYS A 50 -7.90 -16.24 -6.84
C LYS A 50 -9.34 -16.03 -6.37
N ALA A 51 -9.89 -14.82 -6.51
CA ALA A 51 -11.29 -14.55 -6.18
C ALA A 51 -12.26 -15.44 -6.98
N VAL A 52 -12.00 -15.65 -8.28
CA VAL A 52 -12.81 -16.59 -9.09
C VAL A 52 -12.64 -18.04 -8.61
N GLN A 53 -11.43 -18.46 -8.23
CA GLN A 53 -11.18 -19.81 -7.75
C GLN A 53 -11.90 -20.15 -6.44
N VAL A 54 -12.20 -19.15 -5.61
CA VAL A 54 -12.93 -19.32 -4.35
C VAL A 54 -14.40 -18.88 -4.48
N ASP A 55 -14.91 -18.80 -5.70
CA ASP A 55 -16.30 -18.41 -6.00
C ASP A 55 -16.70 -17.07 -5.35
N GLY A 56 -15.77 -16.12 -5.32
CA GLY A 56 -15.96 -14.80 -4.74
C GLY A 56 -15.79 -14.71 -3.23
N ASP A 57 -15.48 -15.80 -2.53
CA ASP A 57 -15.20 -15.78 -1.10
C ASP A 57 -13.92 -14.99 -0.75
N TYR A 58 -13.79 -14.61 0.52
CA TYR A 58 -12.62 -13.90 1.01
C TYR A 58 -11.40 -14.82 1.00
N VAL A 59 -10.33 -14.33 0.41
CA VAL A 59 -9.02 -14.97 0.47
C VAL A 59 -8.26 -14.30 1.62
N GLU A 60 -7.99 -15.05 2.69
CA GLU A 60 -7.11 -14.56 3.75
C GLU A 60 -5.75 -14.11 3.19
N LYS A 61 -5.20 -13.06 3.81
CA LYS A 61 -3.98 -12.38 3.36
C LYS A 61 -2.71 -13.16 3.66
#